data_AF-A0A1M7EL42-F1
#
_entry.id   AF-A0A1M7EL42-F1
#
_cell.length_a   1.000
_cell.length_b   1.000
_cell.length_c   1.000
_cell.angle_alpha   90.00
_cell.angle_beta   90.00
_cell.angle_gamma   90.00
#
_symmetry.space_group_name_H-M   'P 1'
#
loop_
_entity.id
_entity.type
_entity.pdbx_description
1 polymer ?
#
loop_
_entity_poly.entity_id
_entity_poly.type
_entity_poly.pdbx_seq_one_letter_code
_entity_poly.pdbx_strand_id
1 'polypeptide(L)'
;MSRSIHRTTRHPLSQPCATALAALAAIGALTACGGGGSSDAADEVLSADTATSYSANASLIASDAATVLDTSVLAAQSVVATQATVAAAHESAQRVSASAVTNLTVDCAGGGSALLTITGGTAASVLNGQLDTGEIYTLAFMDCRGSAGAAVVNGALSLTVLDAAAGGLTVTTEATGLSVAMPRGSASLNGSTTRSVSSTTDGNGTTLLTSHVTSPSLGLTTHYNGRTSDFSLNAVDITHQAALRDGVLQGSAINGTYTLSPTLPNGSASVTVATQGGVSYGPTGLPIAGAWTITLPRVAIGLSIANSLATITVDQGKNGTIDRSVTVPVSRLASDAG
;
A
#
# COMPACT_ATOMS: atom_id res chain seq x y z
N MET A 1 -1.68 -48.27 54.41
CA MET A 1 -0.78 -47.79 53.33
C MET A 1 -1.34 -46.48 52.79
N SER A 2 -0.60 -45.38 52.84
CA SER A 2 -1.10 -44.07 52.40
C SER A 2 -0.58 -43.74 51.00
N ARG A 3 -1.45 -43.33 50.08
CA ARG A 3 -1.09 -42.80 48.76
C ARG A 3 -1.39 -41.31 48.73
N SER A 4 -0.34 -40.49 48.78
CA SER A 4 -0.45 -39.04 48.75
C SER A 4 -0.84 -38.56 47.34
N ILE A 5 -1.80 -37.64 47.26
CA ILE A 5 -2.18 -36.98 46.01
C ILE A 5 -1.26 -35.75 45.85
N HIS A 6 -0.27 -35.85 44.95
CA HIS A 6 0.53 -34.68 44.58
C HIS A 6 -0.30 -33.68 43.76
N ARG A 7 -0.72 -32.59 44.38
CA ARG A 7 -1.07 -31.36 43.67
C ARG A 7 0.20 -30.69 43.17
N THR A 8 0.42 -30.70 41.86
CA THR A 8 1.46 -29.86 41.24
C THR A 8 1.03 -28.39 41.32
N THR A 9 1.80 -27.56 42.02
CA THR A 9 1.54 -26.12 42.12
C THR A 9 1.85 -25.42 40.79
N ARG A 10 0.88 -24.70 40.23
CA ARG A 10 1.13 -23.77 39.11
C ARG A 10 1.94 -22.59 39.64
N HIS A 11 3.18 -22.43 39.18
CA HIS A 11 3.92 -21.19 39.40
C HIS A 11 3.39 -20.09 38.47
N PRO A 12 3.25 -18.84 38.94
CA PRO A 12 2.98 -17.70 38.06
C PRO A 12 4.20 -17.40 37.19
N LEU A 13 3.95 -16.91 35.97
CA LEU A 13 5.02 -16.40 35.10
C LEU A 13 5.59 -15.11 35.69
N SER A 14 6.79 -15.20 36.26
CA SER A 14 7.53 -14.04 36.78
C SER A 14 8.01 -13.14 35.64
N GLN A 15 7.60 -11.88 35.67
CA GLN A 15 8.12 -10.84 34.76
C GLN A 15 9.63 -10.67 34.96
N PRO A 16 10.44 -10.62 33.89
CA PRO A 16 11.73 -9.94 33.92
C PRO A 16 11.46 -8.43 34.05
N CYS A 17 11.76 -7.85 35.22
CA CYS A 17 11.64 -6.40 35.40
C CYS A 17 12.79 -5.65 34.69
N ALA A 18 12.60 -4.37 34.41
CA ALA A 18 13.47 -3.58 33.55
C ALA A 18 14.84 -3.25 34.18
N THR A 19 15.93 -3.59 33.49
CA THR A 19 17.27 -2.95 33.63
C THR A 19 18.04 -2.92 32.31
N ALA A 20 17.65 -2.04 31.38
CA ALA A 20 18.43 -1.72 30.16
C ALA A 20 18.11 -0.31 29.60
N LEU A 21 17.64 0.61 30.45
CA LEU A 21 17.00 1.86 30.02
C LEU A 21 17.94 3.08 30.11
N ALA A 22 19.10 3.00 29.45
CA ALA A 22 20.00 4.13 29.19
C ALA A 22 21.10 3.76 28.17
N ALA A 23 20.94 4.18 26.90
CA ALA A 23 21.99 4.43 25.87
C ALA A 23 21.51 4.26 24.40
N LEU A 24 20.36 4.83 24.00
CA LEU A 24 19.93 4.82 22.59
C LEU A 24 19.06 6.04 22.21
N ALA A 25 19.50 7.22 22.63
CA ALA A 25 18.84 8.51 22.38
C ALA A 25 19.74 9.45 21.55
N ALA A 26 20.25 8.96 20.40
CA ALA A 26 21.23 9.69 19.58
C ALA A 26 21.21 9.36 18.07
N ILE A 27 20.15 8.76 17.52
CA ILE A 27 20.00 8.55 16.06
C ILE A 27 18.58 8.99 15.63
N GLY A 28 18.36 10.30 15.63
CA GLY A 28 17.07 10.94 15.29
C GLY A 28 17.21 12.18 14.41
N ALA A 29 18.26 12.22 13.58
CA ALA A 29 18.61 13.38 12.75
C ALA A 29 19.31 12.95 11.44
N LEU A 30 18.57 12.20 10.60
CA LEU A 30 18.96 11.90 9.20
C LEU A 30 17.89 12.28 8.17
N THR A 31 16.73 12.76 8.63
CA THR A 31 15.78 13.50 7.80
C THR A 31 16.34 14.90 7.52
N ALA A 32 16.36 15.29 6.24
CA ALA A 32 16.86 16.59 5.75
C ALA A 32 18.35 16.90 6.03
N CYS A 33 19.27 16.06 5.56
CA CYS A 33 20.62 16.52 5.18
C CYS A 33 20.64 17.01 3.73
N GLY A 34 20.17 18.24 3.53
CA GLY A 34 20.31 19.05 2.30
C GLY A 34 20.41 20.51 2.74
N GLY A 35 21.45 21.23 2.28
CA GLY A 35 21.88 22.46 2.94
C GLY A 35 20.92 23.64 2.81
N GLY A 36 20.60 24.30 3.92
CA GLY A 36 19.91 25.60 3.93
C GLY A 36 20.88 26.76 4.19
N GLY A 37 21.16 27.58 3.17
CA GLY A 37 21.98 28.79 3.32
C GLY A 37 22.41 29.41 1.99
N SER A 38 21.99 30.65 1.73
CA SER A 38 22.24 31.33 0.44
C SER A 38 23.63 31.96 0.32
N SER A 39 24.47 31.46 -0.59
CA SER A 39 25.34 32.29 -1.47
C SER A 39 26.11 31.42 -2.47
N ASP A 40 26.04 31.79 -3.75
CA ASP A 40 26.79 31.25 -4.90
C ASP A 40 26.60 29.75 -5.24
N ALA A 41 26.51 29.46 -6.54
CA ALA A 41 26.20 28.14 -7.06
C ALA A 41 27.48 27.28 -7.21
N ALA A 42 27.86 26.59 -6.14
CA ALA A 42 28.71 25.41 -6.22
C ALA A 42 27.88 24.17 -6.64
N ASP A 43 28.46 23.27 -7.44
CA ASP A 43 27.81 22.00 -7.78
C ASP A 43 27.83 21.04 -6.58
N GLU A 44 26.74 21.02 -5.79
CA GLU A 44 26.51 20.01 -4.74
C GLU A 44 26.36 18.62 -5.38
N VAL A 45 27.49 17.90 -5.48
CA VAL A 45 27.56 16.51 -5.94
C VAL A 45 26.76 15.62 -4.96
N LEU A 46 25.47 15.41 -5.27
CA LEU A 46 24.50 14.56 -4.54
C LEU A 46 25.18 13.38 -3.82
N SER A 47 25.05 13.19 -2.50
CA SER A 47 25.79 12.11 -1.81
C SER A 47 25.33 10.69 -2.23
N ALA A 48 26.17 9.68 -2.00
CA ALA A 48 25.82 8.29 -2.28
C ALA A 48 24.70 7.76 -1.36
N ASP A 49 24.66 8.21 -0.11
CA ASP A 49 23.61 7.86 0.84
C ASP A 49 22.30 8.58 0.52
N THR A 50 22.35 9.83 0.04
CA THR A 50 21.18 10.55 -0.48
C THR A 50 20.61 9.85 -1.72
N ALA A 51 21.47 9.41 -2.65
CA ALA A 51 21.05 8.61 -3.80
C ALA A 51 20.48 7.24 -3.39
N THR A 52 21.00 6.64 -2.31
CA THR A 52 20.45 5.40 -1.72
C THR A 52 19.08 5.62 -1.12
N SER A 53 18.83 6.71 -0.37
CA SER A 53 17.51 7.02 0.19
C SER A 53 16.48 7.38 -0.90
N TYR A 54 16.87 8.11 -1.95
CA TYR A 54 15.99 8.30 -3.11
C TYR A 54 15.66 6.95 -3.78
N SER A 55 16.64 6.07 -3.96
CA SER A 55 16.44 4.72 -4.54
C SER A 55 15.57 3.82 -3.66
N ALA A 56 15.72 3.92 -2.34
CA ALA A 56 14.93 3.19 -1.36
C ALA A 56 13.45 3.60 -1.43
N ASN A 57 13.17 4.90 -1.35
CA ASN A 57 11.80 5.41 -1.45
C ASN A 57 11.19 5.18 -2.84
N ALA A 58 11.94 5.38 -3.93
CA ALA A 58 11.49 5.16 -5.30
C ALA A 58 11.28 3.68 -5.70
N SER A 59 11.87 2.73 -4.99
CA SER A 59 11.62 1.30 -5.23
C SER A 59 10.50 0.72 -4.38
N LEU A 60 10.02 1.41 -3.34
CA LEU A 60 9.11 0.81 -2.36
C LEU A 60 7.73 1.49 -2.33
N ILE A 61 7.71 2.82 -2.37
CA ILE A 61 6.49 3.62 -2.16
C ILE A 61 5.35 3.30 -3.16
N ALA A 62 5.67 3.01 -4.42
CA ALA A 62 4.66 2.61 -5.40
C ALA A 62 4.04 1.24 -5.10
N SER A 63 4.83 0.29 -4.57
CA SER A 63 4.32 -1.03 -4.14
C SER A 63 3.42 -0.90 -2.92
N ASP A 64 3.77 -0.02 -2.00
CA ASP A 64 2.99 0.25 -0.80
C ASP A 64 1.64 0.88 -1.16
N ALA A 65 1.65 1.94 -1.97
CA ALA A 65 0.44 2.62 -2.46
C ALA A 65 -0.47 1.68 -3.29
N ALA A 66 0.10 0.90 -4.21
CA ALA A 66 -0.65 -0.07 -5.00
C ALA A 66 -1.27 -1.17 -4.12
N THR A 67 -0.55 -1.65 -3.09
CA THR A 67 -1.04 -2.66 -2.15
C THR A 67 -2.21 -2.13 -1.31
N VAL A 68 -2.13 -0.89 -0.81
CA VAL A 68 -3.25 -0.23 -0.08
C VAL A 68 -4.49 -0.15 -0.97
N LEU A 69 -4.32 0.31 -2.22
CA LEU A 69 -5.41 0.49 -3.19
C LEU A 69 -6.06 -0.84 -3.60
N ASP A 70 -5.28 -1.87 -3.91
CA ASP A 70 -5.81 -3.16 -4.34
C ASP A 70 -6.48 -3.91 -3.18
N THR A 71 -5.91 -3.85 -1.98
CA THR A 71 -6.52 -4.43 -0.77
C THR A 71 -7.88 -3.78 -0.46
N SER A 72 -8.03 -2.46 -0.62
CA SER A 72 -9.27 -1.77 -0.28
C SER A 72 -10.43 -2.04 -1.26
N VAL A 73 -10.14 -2.26 -2.55
CA VAL A 73 -11.15 -2.68 -3.53
C VAL A 73 -11.58 -4.13 -3.30
N LEU A 74 -10.65 -5.04 -3.00
CA LEU A 74 -10.98 -6.42 -2.62
C LEU A 74 -11.81 -6.46 -1.33
N ALA A 75 -11.49 -5.61 -0.34
CA ALA A 75 -12.29 -5.46 0.87
C ALA A 75 -13.70 -4.95 0.55
N ALA A 76 -13.84 -3.90 -0.28
CA ALA A 76 -15.14 -3.36 -0.70
C ALA A 76 -16.00 -4.42 -1.42
N GLN A 77 -15.41 -5.17 -2.37
CA GLN A 77 -16.08 -6.29 -3.05
C GLN A 77 -16.56 -7.34 -2.04
N SER A 78 -15.74 -7.70 -1.04
CA SER A 78 -16.14 -8.68 -0.01
C SER A 78 -17.26 -8.17 0.91
N VAL A 79 -17.29 -6.87 1.22
CA VAL A 79 -18.34 -6.23 2.02
C VAL A 79 -19.67 -6.20 1.26
N VAL A 80 -19.65 -5.85 -0.04
CA VAL A 80 -20.86 -5.80 -0.87
C VAL A 80 -21.43 -7.21 -1.09
N ALA A 81 -20.58 -8.20 -1.40
CA ALA A 81 -20.99 -9.60 -1.48
C ALA A 81 -21.60 -10.12 -0.15
N THR A 82 -21.07 -9.69 0.99
CA THR A 82 -21.59 -10.07 2.31
C THR A 82 -22.95 -9.39 2.59
N GLN A 83 -23.10 -8.10 2.28
CA GLN A 83 -24.36 -7.37 2.39
C GLN A 83 -25.51 -8.07 1.66
N ALA A 84 -25.28 -8.59 0.45
CA ALA A 84 -26.32 -9.28 -0.32
C ALA A 84 -26.81 -10.57 0.36
N THR A 85 -25.93 -11.30 1.05
CA THR A 85 -26.35 -12.50 1.81
C THR A 85 -27.24 -12.14 3.01
N VAL A 86 -26.95 -11.02 3.68
CA VAL A 86 -27.78 -10.47 4.76
C VAL A 86 -29.12 -9.94 4.20
N ALA A 87 -29.09 -9.26 3.05
CA ALA A 87 -30.29 -8.77 2.37
C ALA A 87 -31.22 -9.92 1.98
N ALA A 88 -30.71 -11.00 1.36
CA ALA A 88 -31.50 -12.18 1.00
C ALA A 88 -32.12 -12.88 2.23
N ALA A 89 -31.41 -12.91 3.36
CA ALA A 89 -31.94 -13.42 4.63
C ALA A 89 -33.08 -12.53 5.19
N HIS A 90 -33.02 -11.22 4.99
CA HIS A 90 -34.10 -10.30 5.39
C HIS A 90 -35.29 -10.27 4.41
N GLU A 91 -35.06 -10.30 3.10
CA GLU A 91 -36.15 -10.33 2.11
C GLU A 91 -37.00 -11.60 2.23
N SER A 92 -36.35 -12.76 2.43
CA SER A 92 -37.04 -14.02 2.67
C SER A 92 -37.85 -14.05 3.98
N ALA A 93 -37.51 -13.18 4.95
CA ALA A 93 -38.26 -13.00 6.19
C ALA A 93 -39.36 -11.91 6.12
N GLN A 94 -39.18 -10.85 5.33
CA GLN A 94 -39.98 -9.61 5.45
C GLN A 94 -40.53 -9.02 4.13
N ARG A 95 -40.08 -9.47 2.95
CA ARG A 95 -40.51 -8.97 1.62
C ARG A 95 -40.42 -7.43 1.44
N VAL A 96 -39.40 -6.78 2.00
CA VAL A 96 -39.18 -5.34 1.83
C VAL A 96 -38.14 -5.09 0.74
N SER A 97 -38.58 -4.60 -0.42
CA SER A 97 -37.70 -4.17 -1.52
C SER A 97 -36.93 -2.91 -1.11
N ALA A 98 -35.63 -3.05 -0.83
CA ALA A 98 -34.79 -1.93 -0.40
C ALA A 98 -34.18 -1.19 -1.61
N SER A 99 -34.70 -0.01 -1.92
CA SER A 99 -34.23 0.80 -3.06
C SER A 99 -32.92 1.59 -2.81
N ALA A 100 -32.35 1.51 -1.61
CA ALA A 100 -31.08 2.12 -1.23
C ALA A 100 -30.52 1.41 0.02
N VAL A 101 -29.19 1.35 0.12
CA VAL A 101 -28.49 0.86 1.32
C VAL A 101 -27.83 2.06 1.99
N THR A 102 -28.16 2.34 3.24
CA THR A 102 -27.65 3.54 3.95
C THR A 102 -27.21 3.18 5.36
N ASN A 103 -25.94 3.46 5.67
CA ASN A 103 -25.32 3.20 6.98
C ASN A 103 -25.56 1.77 7.51
N LEU A 104 -25.52 0.78 6.62
CA LEU A 104 -25.60 -0.63 7.00
C LEU A 104 -24.24 -1.08 7.56
N THR A 105 -24.20 -1.54 8.80
CA THR A 105 -23.01 -2.25 9.31
C THR A 105 -22.96 -3.65 8.72
N VAL A 106 -21.83 -4.00 8.10
CA VAL A 106 -21.58 -5.31 7.50
C VAL A 106 -20.33 -5.89 8.15
N ASP A 107 -20.39 -7.13 8.63
CA ASP A 107 -19.22 -7.83 9.14
C ASP A 107 -18.27 -8.20 8.00
N CYS A 108 -16.96 -7.96 8.18
CA CYS A 108 -15.96 -8.32 7.19
C CYS A 108 -15.56 -9.79 7.34
N ALA A 109 -15.32 -10.49 6.22
CA ALA A 109 -15.21 -11.95 6.19
C ALA A 109 -14.07 -12.54 7.04
N GLY A 110 -13.02 -11.77 7.35
CA GLY A 110 -11.93 -12.15 8.26
C GLY A 110 -12.04 -11.55 9.67
N GLY A 111 -13.17 -10.93 10.02
CA GLY A 111 -13.37 -10.13 11.22
C GLY A 111 -13.21 -8.61 10.98
N GLY A 112 -13.62 -7.82 11.97
CA GLY A 112 -13.88 -6.39 11.81
C GLY A 112 -15.18 -6.13 11.05
N SER A 113 -15.49 -4.87 10.77
CA SER A 113 -16.71 -4.50 10.05
C SER A 113 -16.51 -3.26 9.16
N ALA A 114 -17.49 -3.00 8.31
CA ALA A 114 -17.57 -1.80 7.50
C ALA A 114 -18.96 -1.16 7.64
N LEU A 115 -19.02 0.17 7.72
CA LEU A 115 -20.25 0.91 7.51
C LEU A 115 -20.41 1.16 6.01
N LEU A 116 -21.49 0.67 5.42
CA LEU A 116 -21.76 0.67 3.99
C LEU A 116 -22.96 1.57 3.66
N THR A 117 -22.76 2.44 2.66
CA THR A 117 -23.85 3.15 1.96
C THR A 117 -23.67 2.94 0.46
N ILE A 118 -24.73 2.59 -0.26
CA ILE A 118 -24.76 2.43 -1.71
C ILE A 118 -25.85 3.35 -2.27
N THR A 119 -25.48 4.12 -3.29
CA THR A 119 -26.36 5.09 -3.98
C THR A 119 -26.15 5.02 -5.49
N GLY A 120 -27.14 5.46 -6.27
CA GLY A 120 -27.20 5.11 -7.69
C GLY A 120 -27.87 3.75 -7.91
N GLY A 121 -27.82 3.25 -9.14
CA GLY A 121 -28.35 1.93 -9.49
C GLY A 121 -29.88 1.77 -9.43
N THR A 122 -30.33 0.54 -9.23
CA THR A 122 -31.73 0.12 -9.14
C THR A 122 -31.90 -0.87 -8.00
N ALA A 123 -33.10 -1.01 -7.42
CA ALA A 123 -33.33 -1.93 -6.29
C ALA A 123 -32.92 -3.41 -6.54
N ALA A 124 -32.73 -3.83 -7.81
CA ALA A 124 -32.24 -5.15 -8.17
C ALA A 124 -30.69 -5.26 -8.25
N SER A 125 -29.98 -4.15 -8.49
CA SER A 125 -28.51 -4.11 -8.48
C SER A 125 -27.96 -3.95 -7.06
N VAL A 126 -28.49 -3.00 -6.26
CA VAL A 126 -28.02 -2.71 -4.88
C VAL A 126 -28.05 -3.90 -3.91
N LEU A 127 -28.71 -5.01 -4.28
CA LEU A 127 -28.90 -6.22 -3.48
C LEU A 127 -28.28 -7.49 -4.10
N ASN A 128 -27.59 -7.40 -5.25
CA ASN A 128 -27.08 -8.58 -5.96
C ASN A 128 -25.69 -9.07 -5.48
N GLY A 129 -24.98 -8.27 -4.69
CA GLY A 129 -23.66 -8.61 -4.12
C GLY A 129 -22.47 -8.35 -5.06
N GLN A 130 -22.67 -7.56 -6.11
CA GLN A 130 -21.66 -7.16 -7.10
C GLN A 130 -21.49 -5.63 -7.09
N LEU A 131 -20.50 -5.13 -7.83
CA LEU A 131 -20.29 -3.69 -8.03
C LEU A 131 -20.83 -3.32 -9.42
N ASP A 132 -22.01 -2.68 -9.49
CA ASP A 132 -22.68 -2.40 -10.77
C ASP A 132 -22.41 -1.00 -11.34
N THR A 133 -22.34 -0.89 -12.67
CA THR A 133 -22.11 0.36 -13.40
C THR A 133 -23.09 1.47 -13.01
N GLY A 134 -22.55 2.62 -12.60
CA GLY A 134 -23.34 3.78 -12.19
C GLY A 134 -23.71 3.81 -10.70
N GLU A 135 -23.25 2.85 -9.90
CA GLU A 135 -23.39 2.87 -8.44
C GLU A 135 -22.19 3.53 -7.75
N ILE A 136 -22.46 4.13 -6.59
CA ILE A 136 -21.51 4.83 -5.73
C ILE A 136 -21.59 4.21 -4.33
N TYR A 137 -20.46 3.62 -3.94
CA TYR A 137 -20.26 2.91 -2.67
C TYR A 137 -19.42 3.78 -1.74
N THR A 138 -20.01 4.19 -0.61
CA THR A 138 -19.28 4.84 0.48
C THR A 138 -19.08 3.82 1.60
N LEU A 139 -17.82 3.46 1.86
CA LEU A 139 -17.41 2.54 2.91
C LEU A 139 -16.58 3.25 3.98
N ALA A 140 -16.85 2.96 5.25
CA ALA A 140 -15.94 3.26 6.36
C ALA A 140 -15.54 1.95 7.06
N PHE A 141 -14.28 1.55 6.90
CA PHE A 141 -13.73 0.30 7.42
C PHE A 141 -13.26 0.45 8.87
N MET A 142 -13.60 -0.53 9.71
CA MET A 142 -13.28 -0.61 11.14
C MET A 142 -12.64 -1.97 11.43
N ASP A 143 -11.32 -2.01 11.42
CA ASP A 143 -10.46 -3.21 11.50
C ASP A 143 -10.85 -4.33 10.52
N CYS A 144 -11.41 -3.94 9.37
CA CYS A 144 -12.00 -4.84 8.37
C CYS A 144 -10.92 -5.74 7.74
N ARG A 145 -11.13 -7.05 7.79
CA ARG A 145 -10.25 -8.06 7.18
C ARG A 145 -10.98 -8.79 6.06
N GLY A 146 -10.31 -8.98 4.93
CA GLY A 146 -10.72 -9.99 3.95
C GLY A 146 -10.66 -11.41 4.56
N SER A 147 -11.30 -12.39 3.93
CA SER A 147 -11.41 -13.79 4.42
C SER A 147 -10.06 -14.44 4.80
N ALA A 148 -8.96 -13.97 4.20
CA ALA A 148 -7.58 -14.32 4.51
C ALA A 148 -7.12 -13.98 5.94
N GLY A 149 -7.74 -12.99 6.59
CA GLY A 149 -7.26 -12.34 7.82
C GLY A 149 -5.98 -11.50 7.68
N ALA A 150 -5.30 -11.59 6.53
CA ALA A 150 -3.90 -11.21 6.32
C ALA A 150 -3.62 -9.70 6.34
N ALA A 151 -4.53 -8.90 5.78
CA ALA A 151 -4.46 -7.44 5.78
C ALA A 151 -5.65 -6.86 6.55
N VAL A 152 -5.41 -5.76 7.25
CA VAL A 152 -6.44 -4.99 7.98
C VAL A 152 -6.63 -3.68 7.25
N VAL A 153 -7.88 -3.36 6.88
CA VAL A 153 -8.27 -2.10 6.25
C VAL A 153 -9.00 -1.23 7.29
N ASN A 154 -8.59 0.03 7.39
CA ASN A 154 -9.20 1.05 8.24
C ASN A 154 -9.38 2.36 7.47
N GLY A 155 -10.30 3.22 7.92
CA GLY A 155 -10.57 4.51 7.28
C GLY A 155 -11.64 4.44 6.18
N ALA A 156 -11.78 5.50 5.39
CA ALA A 156 -12.89 5.65 4.45
C ALA A 156 -12.47 5.54 2.98
N LEU A 157 -13.36 4.96 2.18
CA LEU A 157 -13.27 4.81 0.73
C LEU A 157 -14.62 5.15 0.10
N SER A 158 -14.67 6.16 -0.76
CA SER A 158 -15.73 6.29 -1.76
C SER A 158 -15.28 5.63 -3.05
N LEU A 159 -16.18 4.90 -3.72
CA LEU A 159 -15.92 4.16 -4.95
C LEU A 159 -17.12 4.33 -5.89
N THR A 160 -16.90 4.95 -7.04
CA THR A 160 -17.90 5.11 -8.11
C THR A 160 -17.58 4.14 -9.23
N VAL A 161 -18.52 3.28 -9.60
CA VAL A 161 -18.35 2.29 -10.67
C VAL A 161 -18.63 2.96 -12.02
N LEU A 162 -17.58 3.09 -12.84
CA LEU A 162 -17.67 3.62 -14.20
C LEU A 162 -18.06 2.54 -15.23
N ASP A 163 -17.59 1.31 -15.01
CA ASP A 163 -17.90 0.14 -15.83
C ASP A 163 -17.69 -1.15 -15.01
N ALA A 164 -18.52 -2.16 -15.23
CA ALA A 164 -18.45 -3.46 -14.58
C ALA A 164 -18.81 -4.58 -15.55
N ALA A 165 -17.94 -5.58 -15.65
CA ALA A 165 -18.04 -6.69 -16.57
C ALA A 165 -17.49 -7.99 -15.94
N ALA A 166 -17.72 -9.12 -16.59
CA ALA A 166 -17.21 -10.41 -16.13
C ALA A 166 -15.67 -10.43 -16.08
N GLY A 167 -15.11 -10.33 -14.86
CA GLY A 167 -13.66 -10.29 -14.62
C GLY A 167 -12.99 -8.92 -14.79
N GLY A 168 -13.75 -7.84 -14.99
CA GLY A 168 -13.24 -6.48 -15.19
C GLY A 168 -14.09 -5.42 -14.51
N LEU A 169 -13.45 -4.41 -13.94
CA LEU A 169 -14.06 -3.34 -13.15
C LEU A 169 -13.31 -2.03 -13.39
N THR A 170 -14.00 -0.97 -13.80
CA THR A 170 -13.44 0.39 -13.87
C THR A 170 -14.12 1.27 -12.83
N VAL A 171 -13.33 1.92 -11.98
CA VAL A 171 -13.82 2.75 -10.87
C VAL A 171 -13.06 4.06 -10.76
N THR A 172 -13.70 5.10 -10.25
CA THR A 172 -12.98 6.15 -9.53
C THR A 172 -13.09 5.90 -8.03
N THR A 173 -12.06 6.25 -7.27
CA THR A 173 -12.05 6.14 -5.82
C THR A 173 -11.58 7.42 -5.18
N GLU A 174 -12.18 7.82 -4.05
CA GLU A 174 -11.65 8.85 -3.16
C GLU A 174 -11.32 8.19 -1.81
N ALA A 175 -10.07 8.27 -1.38
CA ALA A 175 -9.59 7.72 -0.12
C ALA A 175 -9.47 8.82 0.95
N THR A 176 -9.91 8.54 2.18
CA THR A 176 -9.76 9.45 3.32
C THR A 176 -9.31 8.67 4.56
N GLY A 177 -8.04 8.85 4.95
CA GLY A 177 -7.39 8.11 6.03
C GLY A 177 -7.32 6.59 5.77
N LEU A 178 -7.46 6.15 4.51
CA LEU A 178 -7.54 4.75 4.13
C LEU A 178 -6.20 4.07 4.42
N SER A 179 -6.14 3.20 5.43
CA SER A 179 -4.91 2.59 5.91
C SER A 179 -4.94 1.07 5.81
N VAL A 180 -3.80 0.48 5.46
CA VAL A 180 -3.60 -0.97 5.38
C VAL A 180 -2.35 -1.39 6.15
N ALA A 181 -2.52 -2.40 7.01
CA ALA A 181 -1.42 -3.08 7.69
C ALA A 181 -0.72 -4.07 6.74
N MET A 182 0.61 -4.05 6.72
CA MET A 182 1.46 -4.80 5.78
C MET A 182 2.64 -5.48 6.51
N PRO A 183 3.32 -6.48 5.93
CA PRO A 183 4.41 -7.20 6.59
C PRO A 183 5.60 -6.34 7.08
N ARG A 184 5.73 -5.10 6.58
CA ARG A 184 6.79 -4.15 6.93
C ARG A 184 6.35 -3.03 7.89
N GLY A 185 5.06 -2.92 8.21
CA GLY A 185 4.47 -1.83 8.99
C GLY A 185 3.07 -1.47 8.50
N SER A 186 2.81 -0.21 8.19
CA SER A 186 1.55 0.20 7.55
C SER A 186 1.74 1.40 6.63
N ALA A 187 0.77 1.61 5.74
CA ALA A 187 0.66 2.82 4.93
C ALA A 187 -0.79 3.32 4.93
N SER A 188 -0.98 4.63 4.77
CA SER A 188 -2.29 5.26 4.61
C SER A 188 -2.33 6.20 3.40
N LEU A 189 -3.48 6.27 2.74
CA LEU A 189 -3.74 7.04 1.52
C LEU A 189 -4.86 8.05 1.70
N ASN A 190 -4.68 9.19 1.03
CA ASN A 190 -5.68 10.24 0.88
C ASN A 190 -5.72 10.73 -0.58
N GLY A 191 -6.91 11.07 -1.09
CA GLY A 191 -7.10 11.62 -2.44
C GLY A 191 -7.66 10.63 -3.47
N SER A 192 -7.72 11.09 -4.71
CA SER A 192 -8.47 10.43 -5.79
C SER A 192 -7.63 9.51 -6.66
N THR A 193 -8.22 8.42 -7.17
CA THR A 193 -7.67 7.64 -8.31
C THR A 193 -8.74 7.30 -9.33
N THR A 194 -8.34 7.13 -10.59
CA THR A 194 -9.11 6.39 -11.61
C THR A 194 -8.40 5.06 -11.85
N ARG A 195 -9.14 3.95 -11.79
CA ARG A 195 -8.59 2.60 -11.85
C ARG A 195 -9.37 1.72 -12.80
N SER A 196 -8.66 0.90 -13.57
CA SER A 196 -9.22 -0.35 -14.10
C SER A 196 -8.58 -1.52 -13.36
N VAL A 197 -9.39 -2.53 -13.05
CA VAL A 197 -9.01 -3.70 -12.26
C VAL A 197 -9.58 -4.93 -12.95
N SER A 198 -8.76 -5.96 -13.11
CA SER A 198 -9.18 -7.27 -13.62
C SER A 198 -8.62 -8.37 -12.73
N SER A 199 -9.35 -9.47 -12.60
CA SER A 199 -8.92 -10.62 -11.80
C SER A 199 -9.21 -11.94 -12.49
N THR A 200 -8.27 -12.87 -12.33
CA THR A 200 -8.41 -14.26 -12.78
C THR A 200 -7.91 -15.18 -11.69
N THR A 201 -8.60 -16.29 -11.43
CA THR A 201 -8.20 -17.27 -10.41
C THR A 201 -7.93 -18.61 -11.07
N ASP A 202 -6.75 -19.18 -10.81
CA ASP A 202 -6.34 -20.47 -11.36
C ASP A 202 -6.98 -21.65 -10.59
N GLY A 203 -6.88 -22.85 -11.17
CA GLY A 203 -7.35 -24.08 -10.54
C GLY A 203 -6.60 -24.49 -9.25
N ASN A 204 -5.57 -23.73 -8.85
CA ASN A 204 -4.79 -23.94 -7.64
C ASN A 204 -5.17 -22.94 -6.53
N GLY A 205 -6.16 -22.06 -6.74
CA GLY A 205 -6.53 -21.01 -5.78
C GLY A 205 -5.63 -19.77 -5.78
N THR A 206 -4.84 -19.56 -6.84
CA THR A 206 -4.04 -18.36 -7.05
C THR A 206 -4.86 -17.34 -7.84
N THR A 207 -5.19 -16.20 -7.24
CA THR A 207 -5.80 -15.07 -7.94
C THR A 207 -4.70 -14.13 -8.45
N LEU A 208 -4.59 -14.00 -9.78
CA LEU A 208 -3.84 -12.92 -10.40
C LEU A 208 -4.76 -11.70 -10.54
N LEU A 209 -4.47 -10.66 -9.75
CA LEU A 209 -5.05 -9.33 -9.88
C LEU A 209 -4.16 -8.50 -10.82
N THR A 210 -4.76 -7.77 -11.77
CA THR A 210 -4.07 -6.75 -12.57
C THR A 210 -4.85 -5.45 -12.46
N SER A 211 -4.21 -4.42 -11.92
CA SER A 211 -4.78 -3.07 -11.80
C SER A 211 -3.95 -2.05 -12.58
N HIS A 212 -4.61 -1.13 -13.27
CA HIS A 212 -4.02 0.09 -13.79
C HIS A 212 -4.58 1.26 -12.99
N VAL A 213 -3.70 2.11 -12.46
CA VAL A 213 -3.99 3.17 -11.50
C VAL A 213 -3.45 4.48 -12.04
N THR A 214 -4.34 5.48 -12.16
CA THR A 214 -3.96 6.86 -12.48
C THR A 214 -4.42 7.81 -11.38
N SER A 215 -3.61 8.84 -11.09
CA SER A 215 -4.00 9.93 -10.19
C SER A 215 -3.24 11.23 -10.48
N PRO A 216 -3.90 12.40 -10.44
CA PRO A 216 -3.21 13.69 -10.48
C PRO A 216 -2.37 13.92 -9.20
N SER A 217 -2.88 13.54 -8.02
CA SER A 217 -2.22 13.67 -6.73
C SER A 217 -2.82 12.74 -5.67
N LEU A 218 -1.97 12.04 -4.92
CA LEU A 218 -2.29 11.31 -3.70
C LEU A 218 -1.40 11.78 -2.55
N GLY A 219 -1.94 11.84 -1.35
CA GLY A 219 -1.15 11.85 -0.11
C GLY A 219 -0.93 10.42 0.39
N LEU A 220 0.31 10.04 0.67
CA LEU A 220 0.69 8.75 1.27
C LEU A 220 1.49 8.99 2.55
N THR A 221 1.05 8.44 3.67
CA THR A 221 1.85 8.33 4.90
C THR A 221 2.32 6.88 5.05
N THR A 222 3.61 6.66 5.31
CA THR A 222 4.17 5.33 5.61
C THR A 222 4.69 5.27 7.04
N HIS A 223 4.45 4.15 7.73
CA HIS A 223 4.92 3.87 9.08
C HIS A 223 5.81 2.61 9.08
N TYR A 224 7.13 2.78 8.99
CA TYR A 224 8.10 1.68 8.92
C TYR A 224 9.19 1.83 9.98
N ASN A 225 9.58 0.71 10.61
CA ASN A 225 10.67 0.66 11.60
C ASN A 225 10.55 1.69 12.75
N GLY A 226 9.33 2.13 13.08
CA GLY A 226 9.06 3.16 14.09
C GLY A 226 9.20 4.61 13.60
N ARG A 227 9.46 4.83 12.30
CA ARG A 227 9.41 6.15 11.65
C ARG A 227 8.06 6.38 10.99
N THR A 228 7.73 7.66 10.81
CA THR A 228 6.61 8.14 10.00
C THR A 228 7.18 9.08 8.94
N SER A 229 6.85 8.84 7.67
CA SER A 229 7.21 9.71 6.56
C SER A 229 6.01 9.94 5.66
N ASP A 230 5.77 11.21 5.32
CA ASP A 230 4.66 11.69 4.51
C ASP A 230 5.15 12.08 3.11
N PHE A 231 4.39 11.69 2.09
CA PHE A 231 4.73 11.89 0.69
C PHE A 231 3.51 12.36 -0.10
N SER A 232 3.76 13.20 -1.10
CA SER A 232 2.82 13.48 -2.18
C SER A 232 3.26 12.74 -3.44
N LEU A 233 2.36 11.93 -4.00
CA LEU A 233 2.53 11.18 -5.25
C LEU A 233 1.70 11.86 -6.34
N ASN A 234 2.36 12.44 -7.33
CA ASN A 234 1.72 13.26 -8.36
C ASN A 234 1.94 12.68 -9.75
N ALA A 235 0.97 12.87 -10.66
CA ALA A 235 0.96 12.28 -11.99
C ALA A 235 1.31 10.77 -11.95
N VAL A 236 0.60 10.04 -11.09
CA VAL A 236 0.71 8.59 -11.00
C VAL A 236 0.07 7.98 -12.24
N ASP A 237 0.81 7.11 -12.93
CA ASP A 237 0.33 6.25 -14.01
C ASP A 237 1.09 4.92 -13.90
N ILE A 238 0.50 3.94 -13.20
CA ILE A 238 1.12 2.65 -12.92
C ILE A 238 0.18 1.47 -13.23
N THR A 239 0.75 0.41 -13.80
CA THR A 239 0.15 -0.92 -13.84
C THR A 239 0.79 -1.77 -12.74
N HIS A 240 -0.03 -2.38 -11.89
CA HIS A 240 0.35 -3.33 -10.86
C HIS A 240 -0.26 -4.71 -11.16
N GLN A 241 0.50 -5.77 -10.92
CA GLN A 241 0.05 -7.16 -11.04
C GLN A 241 0.38 -7.87 -9.74
N ALA A 242 -0.62 -8.38 -9.03
CA ALA A 242 -0.43 -9.06 -7.73
C ALA A 242 -0.90 -10.51 -7.81
N ALA A 243 -0.02 -11.43 -7.43
CA ALA A 243 -0.37 -12.83 -7.23
C ALA A 243 -0.81 -13.05 -5.78
N LEU A 244 -2.09 -13.34 -5.57
CA LEU A 244 -2.68 -13.61 -4.27
C LEU A 244 -2.99 -15.11 -4.16
N ARG A 245 -2.74 -15.72 -3.00
CA ARG A 245 -3.17 -17.08 -2.66
C ARG A 245 -3.91 -17.00 -1.35
N ASP A 246 -5.18 -17.43 -1.34
CA ASP A 246 -6.06 -17.31 -0.18
C ASP A 246 -6.06 -15.87 0.40
N GLY A 247 -6.02 -14.87 -0.49
CA GLY A 247 -5.90 -13.43 -0.19
C GLY A 247 -4.55 -12.95 0.38
N VAL A 248 -3.55 -13.83 0.53
CA VAL A 248 -2.18 -13.47 0.94
C VAL A 248 -1.32 -13.17 -0.29
N LEU A 249 -0.61 -12.03 -0.29
CA LEU A 249 0.34 -11.66 -1.34
C LEU A 249 1.50 -12.66 -1.44
N GLN A 250 1.66 -13.29 -2.61
CA GLN A 250 2.77 -14.18 -2.96
C GLN A 250 3.90 -13.45 -3.70
N GLY A 251 3.60 -12.27 -4.24
CA GLY A 251 4.51 -11.41 -4.98
C GLY A 251 3.73 -10.52 -5.95
N SER A 252 4.39 -9.50 -6.48
CA SER A 252 3.79 -8.59 -7.46
C SER A 252 4.79 -8.07 -8.47
N ALA A 253 4.30 -7.37 -9.48
CA ALA A 253 5.10 -6.57 -10.40
C ALA A 253 4.46 -5.19 -10.66
N ILE A 254 5.29 -4.18 -10.93
CA ILE A 254 4.87 -2.82 -11.27
C ILE A 254 5.53 -2.39 -12.57
N ASN A 255 4.79 -1.67 -13.41
CA ASN A 255 5.34 -0.92 -14.53
C ASN A 255 4.61 0.43 -14.68
N GLY A 256 5.33 1.55 -14.75
CA GLY A 256 4.75 2.88 -14.94
C GLY A 256 5.65 4.02 -14.46
N THR A 257 5.03 5.18 -14.23
CA THR A 257 5.70 6.41 -13.79
C THR A 257 4.91 7.14 -12.71
N TYR A 258 5.60 7.92 -11.87
CA TYR A 258 5.01 8.82 -10.89
C TYR A 258 6.03 9.86 -10.43
N THR A 259 5.57 10.98 -9.86
CA THR A 259 6.45 11.98 -9.23
C THR A 259 6.27 11.96 -7.72
N LEU A 260 7.36 11.68 -7.00
CA LEU A 260 7.42 11.57 -5.55
C LEU A 260 7.98 12.85 -4.93
N SER A 261 7.24 13.44 -3.99
CA SER A 261 7.66 14.61 -3.22
C SER A 261 7.49 14.33 -1.71
N PRO A 262 8.57 14.12 -0.92
CA PRO A 262 8.45 14.01 0.53
C PRO A 262 8.05 15.35 1.17
N THR A 263 7.21 15.29 2.19
CA THR A 263 6.85 16.43 3.03
C THR A 263 7.98 16.71 4.02
N LEU A 264 8.75 17.78 3.79
CA LEU A 264 9.90 18.15 4.61
C LEU A 264 9.60 19.44 5.41
N PRO A 265 9.94 19.52 6.72
CA PRO A 265 9.62 20.70 7.54
C PRO A 265 10.24 22.02 7.06
N ASN A 266 11.36 21.97 6.33
CA ASN A 266 12.15 23.14 5.93
C ASN A 266 12.63 23.06 4.46
N GLY A 267 11.81 22.54 3.54
CA GLY A 267 12.15 22.53 2.12
C GLY A 267 11.19 21.72 1.26
N SER A 268 11.51 21.61 -0.03
CA SER A 268 10.84 20.70 -0.95
C SER A 268 11.86 19.90 -1.75
N ALA A 269 11.62 18.61 -1.86
CA ALA A 269 12.27 17.73 -2.82
C ALA A 269 11.18 17.12 -3.71
N SER A 270 11.52 16.85 -4.97
CA SER A 270 10.61 16.16 -5.89
C SER A 270 11.44 15.39 -6.92
N VAL A 271 11.07 14.13 -7.14
CA VAL A 271 11.77 13.21 -8.04
C VAL A 271 10.76 12.46 -8.90
N THR A 272 10.94 12.46 -10.22
CA THR A 272 10.11 11.66 -11.13
C THR A 272 10.73 10.27 -11.26
N VAL A 273 9.97 9.25 -10.88
CA VAL A 273 10.33 7.83 -10.92
C VAL A 273 9.67 7.18 -12.14
N ALA A 274 10.45 6.42 -12.90
CA ALA A 274 9.97 5.56 -13.97
C ALA A 274 10.57 4.16 -13.82
N THR A 275 9.77 3.11 -14.02
CA THR A 275 10.28 1.74 -14.10
C THR A 275 10.76 1.42 -15.51
N GLN A 276 11.91 0.76 -15.62
CA GLN A 276 12.51 0.37 -16.90
C GLN A 276 11.92 -0.98 -17.35
N GLY A 277 10.61 -0.98 -17.65
CA GLY A 277 9.80 -2.19 -17.80
C GLY A 277 9.22 -2.68 -16.48
N GLY A 278 8.83 -3.95 -16.41
CA GLY A 278 8.29 -4.55 -15.19
C GLY A 278 9.35 -4.78 -14.11
N VAL A 279 9.12 -4.25 -12.91
CA VAL A 279 9.92 -4.53 -11.70
C VAL A 279 9.12 -5.44 -10.76
N SER A 280 9.79 -6.38 -10.09
CA SER A 280 9.14 -7.47 -9.33
C SER A 280 9.42 -7.41 -7.83
N TYR A 281 8.42 -7.78 -7.04
CA TYR A 281 8.43 -7.81 -5.57
C TYR A 281 8.10 -9.20 -5.02
N GLY A 282 8.72 -9.57 -3.91
CA GLY A 282 8.37 -10.77 -3.15
C GLY A 282 7.17 -10.58 -2.21
N PRO A 283 6.73 -11.64 -1.49
CA PRO A 283 5.60 -11.61 -0.55
C PRO A 283 5.61 -10.48 0.49
N THR A 284 6.79 -9.96 0.82
CA THR A 284 7.02 -8.94 1.85
C THR A 284 6.96 -7.50 1.34
N GLY A 285 6.66 -7.28 0.05
CA GLY A 285 6.75 -5.94 -0.57
C GLY A 285 8.20 -5.43 -0.68
N LEU A 286 9.17 -6.35 -0.80
CA LEU A 286 10.57 -6.02 -1.10
C LEU A 286 10.90 -6.38 -2.56
N PRO A 287 11.60 -5.50 -3.30
CA PRO A 287 11.95 -5.72 -4.70
C PRO A 287 12.99 -6.84 -4.82
N ILE A 288 12.75 -7.76 -5.75
CA ILE A 288 13.60 -8.92 -6.03
C ILE A 288 14.30 -8.84 -7.39
N ALA A 289 13.72 -8.10 -8.34
CA ALA A 289 14.26 -7.90 -9.68
C ALA A 289 13.72 -6.61 -10.31
N GLY A 290 14.46 -6.02 -11.25
CA GLY A 290 13.99 -4.90 -12.08
C GLY A 290 14.91 -3.69 -12.06
N ALA A 291 14.52 -2.63 -12.76
CA ALA A 291 15.26 -1.36 -12.78
C ALA A 291 14.33 -0.14 -12.79
N TRP A 292 14.84 0.97 -12.24
CA TRP A 292 14.15 2.26 -12.12
C TRP A 292 15.10 3.38 -12.59
N THR A 293 14.51 4.45 -13.11
CA THR A 293 15.18 5.72 -13.37
C THR A 293 14.52 6.80 -12.52
N ILE A 294 15.31 7.52 -11.73
CA ILE A 294 14.85 8.53 -10.77
C ILE A 294 15.45 9.87 -11.19
N THR A 295 14.58 10.79 -11.59
CA THR A 295 14.96 12.05 -12.23
C THR A 295 14.75 13.21 -11.27
N LEU A 296 15.85 13.85 -10.88
CA LEU A 296 15.88 15.13 -10.16
C LEU A 296 16.11 16.27 -11.18
N PRO A 297 16.05 17.56 -10.83
CA PRO A 297 16.26 18.64 -11.81
C PRO A 297 17.60 18.54 -12.57
N ARG A 298 18.70 18.34 -11.84
CA ARG A 298 20.08 18.28 -12.38
C ARG A 298 20.73 16.90 -12.42
N VAL A 299 20.08 15.86 -11.89
CA VAL A 299 20.70 14.55 -11.67
C VAL A 299 19.77 13.44 -12.16
N ALA A 300 20.33 12.39 -12.74
CA ALA A 300 19.64 11.12 -12.94
C ALA A 300 20.27 10.04 -12.04
N ILE A 301 19.43 9.27 -11.36
CA ILE A 301 19.85 8.11 -10.59
C ILE A 301 19.26 6.86 -11.28
N GLY A 302 20.12 5.92 -11.66
CA GLY A 302 19.68 4.59 -12.06
C GLY A 302 19.67 3.67 -10.85
N LEU A 303 18.63 2.85 -10.72
CA LEU A 303 18.60 1.74 -9.77
C LEU A 303 18.36 0.45 -10.55
N SER A 304 19.14 -0.59 -10.28
CA SER A 304 18.93 -1.94 -10.80
C SER A 304 19.05 -2.95 -9.68
N ILE A 305 18.09 -3.88 -9.58
CA ILE A 305 18.00 -4.89 -8.54
C ILE A 305 18.06 -6.28 -9.17
N ALA A 306 18.99 -7.11 -8.68
CA ALA A 306 19.13 -8.51 -9.04
C ALA A 306 19.91 -9.24 -7.92
N ASN A 307 19.64 -10.54 -7.73
CA ASN A 307 20.37 -11.39 -6.76
C ASN A 307 20.44 -10.82 -5.33
N SER A 308 19.34 -10.18 -4.87
CA SER A 308 19.23 -9.49 -3.57
C SER A 308 20.17 -8.29 -3.37
N LEU A 309 20.81 -7.81 -4.43
CA LEU A 309 21.63 -6.59 -4.46
C LEU A 309 20.94 -5.50 -5.26
N ALA A 310 21.12 -4.26 -4.82
CA ALA A 310 20.70 -3.03 -5.47
C ALA A 310 21.95 -2.26 -5.91
N THR A 311 22.13 -2.11 -7.22
CA THR A 311 23.17 -1.25 -7.82
C THR A 311 22.55 0.09 -8.18
N ILE A 312 23.09 1.15 -7.59
CA ILE A 312 22.65 2.53 -7.73
C ILE A 312 23.74 3.29 -8.50
N THR A 313 23.39 3.85 -9.64
CA THR A 313 24.27 4.70 -10.46
C THR A 313 23.82 6.16 -10.38
N VAL A 314 24.74 7.11 -10.46
CA VAL A 314 24.43 8.55 -10.47
C VAL A 314 25.14 9.23 -11.64
N ASP A 315 24.37 9.93 -12.46
CA ASP A 315 24.78 10.82 -13.55
C ASP A 315 24.47 12.27 -13.14
N GLN A 316 25.54 13.03 -12.89
CA GLN A 316 25.51 14.45 -12.54
C GLN A 316 25.42 15.29 -13.82
N GLY A 317 24.42 16.16 -13.90
CA GLY A 317 24.14 16.96 -15.10
C GLY A 317 23.32 16.23 -16.17
N LYS A 318 23.03 14.93 -16.02
CA LYS A 318 22.28 14.10 -16.99
C LYS A 318 22.97 14.02 -18.35
N ASN A 319 24.29 13.83 -18.33
CA ASN A 319 25.14 13.88 -19.51
C ASN A 319 25.34 12.48 -20.17
N GLY A 320 24.84 11.41 -19.54
CA GLY A 320 24.98 10.02 -20.00
C GLY A 320 26.19 9.29 -19.40
N THR A 321 27.09 10.00 -18.72
CA THR A 321 28.22 9.41 -17.98
C THR A 321 27.80 9.10 -16.55
N ILE A 322 28.15 7.92 -16.05
CA ILE A 322 27.96 7.56 -14.64
C ILE A 322 29.18 8.02 -13.84
N ASP A 323 29.05 9.13 -13.10
CA ASP A 323 30.11 9.64 -12.22
C ASP A 323 30.43 8.67 -11.08
N ARG A 324 29.41 7.98 -10.56
CA ARG A 324 29.53 7.05 -9.43
C ARG A 324 28.54 5.90 -9.51
N SER A 325 28.96 4.75 -9.01
CA SER A 325 28.12 3.57 -8.77
C SER A 325 28.35 3.06 -7.35
N VAL A 326 27.30 2.60 -6.68
CA VAL A 326 27.36 1.93 -5.38
C VAL A 326 26.42 0.73 -5.39
N THR A 327 26.86 -0.40 -4.84
CA THR A 327 26.03 -1.61 -4.69
C THR A 327 25.78 -1.87 -3.21
N VAL A 328 24.51 -2.03 -2.84
CA VAL A 328 24.05 -2.28 -1.46
C VAL A 328 23.11 -3.50 -1.42
N PRO A 329 22.97 -4.21 -0.29
CA PRO A 329 21.91 -5.21 -0.13
C PRO A 329 20.52 -4.58 -0.22
N VAL A 330 19.52 -5.29 -0.77
CA VAL A 330 18.12 -4.82 -0.79
C VAL A 330 17.58 -4.54 0.63
N SER A 331 18.09 -5.24 1.65
CA SER A 331 17.75 -4.96 3.05
C SER A 331 18.18 -3.56 3.53
N ARG A 332 19.15 -2.91 2.88
CA ARG A 332 19.49 -1.50 3.12
C ARG A 332 18.43 -0.56 2.53
N LEU A 333 17.89 -0.86 1.34
CA LEU A 333 16.75 -0.09 0.82
C LEU A 333 15.54 -0.21 1.78
N ALA A 334 15.37 -1.35 2.44
CA ALA A 334 14.31 -1.53 3.43
C ALA A 334 14.53 -0.76 4.76
N SER A 335 15.76 -0.33 5.08
CA SER A 335 16.08 0.51 6.26
C SER A 335 16.15 2.01 5.96
N ASP A 336 16.40 2.36 4.69
CA ASP A 336 16.69 3.73 4.23
C ASP A 336 15.46 4.37 3.52
N ALA A 337 14.35 3.63 3.45
CA ALA A 337 13.01 4.11 3.07
C ALA A 337 12.12 4.32 4.31
N GLY A 338 11.18 5.27 4.20
CA GLY A 338 10.45 5.82 5.34
C GLY A 338 11.32 6.81 6.10
#